data_AF-A0A191TGY4-F1
#
_entry.id   AF-A0A191TGY4-F1
#
_cell.length_a   1.000
_cell.length_b   1.000
_cell.length_c   1.000
_cell.angle_alpha   90.00
_cell.angle_beta   90.00
_cell.angle_gamma   90.00
#
_symmetry.space_group_name_H-M   'P 1'
#
loop_
_entity.id
_entity.type
_entity.pdbx_description
1 polymer ?
#
loop_
_entity_poly.entity_id
_entity_poly.type
_entity_poly.pdbx_seq_one_letter_code
_entity_poly.pdbx_strand_id
1 'polypeptide(L)'
;MIAAMNGHCYKYKFSIREHSSRKHPTTYSNNIFTASFTPEYIRVNYNIVNNSSSSIKIIWDKAYIVVQGDSSKVIPSTVSFENKDLPVPHSEMRAGQALEGFITPVDYIKNNGNKWLATDFYPEHDQSNSENTDWIMGLLGVDIFKLYLPVASNGKTEIYKFTFYPVEMEKSATSLEPKQ
;
A
#
# COMPACT_ATOMS: atom_id res chain seq x y z
N MET A 1 6.42 0.33 -27.78
CA MET A 1 7.87 0.43 -27.57
C MET A 1 8.09 0.32 -26.08
N ILE A 2 8.58 -0.83 -25.59
CA ILE A 2 8.93 -0.97 -24.16
C ILE A 2 10.27 -0.28 -24.02
N ALA A 3 10.31 0.86 -23.32
CA ALA A 3 11.57 1.50 -22.99
C ALA A 3 12.38 0.50 -22.17
N ALA A 4 13.61 0.21 -22.58
CA ALA A 4 14.53 -0.58 -21.78
C ALA A 4 14.66 0.12 -20.42
N MET A 5 14.31 -0.59 -19.34
CA MET A 5 14.53 -0.09 -17.99
C MET A 5 16.04 -0.17 -17.74
N ASN A 6 16.72 0.96 -17.93
CA ASN A 6 18.13 1.09 -17.58
C ASN A 6 18.26 1.29 -16.07
N GLY A 7 19.29 0.71 -15.45
CA GLY A 7 19.60 0.90 -14.04
C GLY A 7 19.38 -0.33 -13.18
N HIS A 8 19.38 -0.14 -11.86
CA HIS A 8 19.10 -1.18 -10.87
C HIS A 8 17.65 -1.11 -10.40
N CYS A 9 17.10 -2.27 -10.05
CA CYS A 9 15.83 -2.40 -9.36
C CYS A 9 16.07 -2.59 -7.87
N TYR A 10 15.17 -2.05 -7.05
CA TYR A 10 15.27 -2.11 -5.59
C TYR A 10 14.04 -2.79 -5.03
N LYS A 11 14.24 -3.96 -4.41
CA LYS A 11 13.19 -4.68 -3.69
C LYS A 11 13.24 -4.35 -2.21
N TYR A 12 12.12 -3.89 -1.67
CA TYR A 12 12.04 -3.46 -0.28
C TYR A 12 11.37 -4.53 0.58
N LYS A 13 11.88 -4.73 1.79
CA LYS A 13 11.10 -5.34 2.88
C LYS A 13 10.66 -4.24 3.83
N PHE A 14 9.37 -4.18 4.10
CA PHE A 14 8.77 -3.13 4.91
C PHE A 14 8.51 -3.56 6.35
N SER A 15 8.43 -2.56 7.21
CA SER A 15 7.79 -2.62 8.51
C SER A 15 6.79 -1.46 8.65
N ILE A 16 5.80 -1.62 9.52
CA ILE A 16 4.97 -0.53 10.02
C ILE A 16 5.50 -0.06 11.39
N ARG A 17 5.48 1.24 11.67
CA ARG A 17 5.90 1.78 12.98
C ARG A 17 5.02 1.26 14.10
N GLU A 18 3.75 1.05 13.80
CA GLU A 18 2.70 0.65 14.74
C GLU A 18 2.63 -0.88 14.93
N HIS A 19 3.65 -1.66 14.52
CA HIS A 19 3.59 -3.12 14.59
C HIS A 19 3.42 -3.65 16.01
N SER A 20 2.67 -4.74 16.16
CA SER A 20 2.43 -5.36 17.48
C SER A 20 3.48 -6.40 17.85
N SER A 21 4.33 -6.82 16.91
CA SER A 21 5.37 -7.84 17.14
C SER A 21 6.58 -7.65 16.24
N ARG A 22 7.78 -7.83 16.81
CA ARG A 22 9.04 -7.83 16.03
C ARG A 22 9.10 -8.95 14.98
N LYS A 23 8.39 -10.06 15.20
CA LYS A 23 8.36 -11.20 14.25
C LYS A 23 7.46 -10.95 13.04
N HIS A 24 6.50 -10.04 13.18
CA HIS A 24 5.53 -9.70 12.14
C HIS A 24 5.55 -8.18 11.95
N PRO A 25 6.61 -7.64 11.33
CA PRO A 25 6.90 -6.22 11.32
C PRO A 25 5.90 -5.40 10.50
N THR A 26 5.02 -6.04 9.73
CA THR A 26 3.94 -5.41 8.96
C THR A 26 2.53 -5.72 9.51
N THR A 27 2.46 -6.33 10.69
CA THR A 27 1.20 -6.71 11.34
C THR A 27 0.92 -5.81 12.54
N TYR A 28 -0.29 -5.25 12.53
CA TYR A 28 -0.90 -4.55 13.64
C TYR A 28 -2.02 -5.42 14.22
N SER A 29 -2.17 -5.43 15.54
CA SER A 29 -3.23 -6.12 16.24
C SER A 29 -3.68 -5.33 17.45
N ASN A 30 -4.99 -5.23 17.62
CA ASN A 30 -5.66 -4.70 18.81
C ASN A 30 -6.89 -5.56 19.14
N ASN A 31 -7.70 -5.10 20.10
CA ASN A 31 -8.91 -5.82 20.53
C ASN A 31 -10.03 -5.85 19.48
N ILE A 32 -9.94 -5.04 18.42
CA ILE A 32 -10.98 -4.90 17.39
C ILE A 32 -10.62 -5.73 16.16
N PHE A 33 -9.38 -5.63 15.68
CA PHE A 33 -8.92 -6.35 14.49
C PHE A 33 -7.42 -6.61 14.50
N THR A 34 -7.01 -7.55 13.65
CA THR A 34 -5.61 -7.73 13.25
C THR A 34 -5.50 -7.38 11.77
N ALA A 35 -4.55 -6.52 11.39
CA ALA A 35 -4.27 -6.17 10.01
C ALA A 35 -2.81 -6.50 9.67
N SER A 36 -2.61 -7.18 8.56
CA SER A 36 -1.29 -7.40 7.97
C SER A 36 -1.23 -6.75 6.61
N PHE A 37 -0.14 -6.04 6.33
CA PHE A 37 0.05 -5.32 5.08
C PHE A 37 1.29 -5.82 4.34
N THR A 38 1.18 -5.89 3.02
CA THR A 38 2.32 -6.18 2.14
C THR A 38 2.36 -5.11 1.04
N PRO A 39 3.16 -4.05 1.24
CA PRO A 39 3.37 -3.05 0.21
C PRO A 39 4.01 -3.63 -1.06
N GLU A 40 3.48 -3.21 -2.21
CA GLU A 40 4.04 -3.38 -3.54
C GLU A 40 4.08 -2.00 -4.22
N TYR A 41 4.82 -1.85 -5.32
CA TYR A 41 5.06 -0.52 -5.91
C TYR A 41 3.79 0.20 -6.33
N ILE A 42 2.79 -0.54 -6.81
CA ILE A 42 1.53 0.02 -7.34
C ILE A 42 0.32 -0.16 -6.41
N ARG A 43 0.47 -0.92 -5.32
CA ARG A 43 -0.62 -1.25 -4.40
C ARG A 43 -0.13 -1.67 -3.01
N VAL A 44 -1.01 -1.69 -2.03
CA VAL A 44 -0.75 -2.33 -0.73
C VAL A 44 -1.71 -3.49 -0.56
N ASN A 45 -1.20 -4.71 -0.52
CA ASN A 45 -2.03 -5.87 -0.18
C ASN A 45 -2.33 -5.82 1.32
N TYR A 46 -3.53 -6.26 1.69
CA TYR A 46 -3.96 -6.33 3.08
C TYR A 46 -4.65 -7.67 3.37
N ASN A 47 -4.52 -8.10 4.63
CA ASN A 47 -5.40 -9.08 5.25
C ASN A 47 -5.84 -8.51 6.60
N ILE A 48 -7.14 -8.33 6.78
CA ILE A 48 -7.73 -7.75 7.99
C ILE A 48 -8.71 -8.74 8.59
N VAL A 49 -8.49 -9.14 9.84
CA VAL A 49 -9.34 -10.09 10.57
C VAL A 49 -10.06 -9.33 11.69
N ASN A 50 -11.38 -9.41 11.71
CA ASN A 50 -12.19 -8.85 12.80
C ASN A 50 -12.10 -9.75 14.04
N ASN A 51 -11.48 -9.26 15.11
CA ASN A 51 -11.33 -9.97 16.38
C ASN A 51 -12.43 -9.62 17.39
N SER A 52 -13.27 -8.63 17.09
CA SER A 52 -14.36 -8.22 17.98
C SER A 52 -15.54 -9.19 17.93
N SER A 53 -16.44 -9.07 18.91
CA SER A 53 -17.70 -9.84 18.96
C SER A 53 -18.81 -9.26 18.07
N SER A 54 -18.59 -8.09 17.47
CA SER A 54 -19.56 -7.36 16.64
C SER A 54 -19.08 -7.23 15.20
N SER A 55 -19.96 -6.85 14.26
CA SER A 55 -19.50 -6.47 12.93
C SER A 55 -18.73 -5.16 12.96
N ILE A 56 -17.73 -5.04 12.08
CA ILE A 56 -16.98 -3.80 11.85
C ILE A 56 -17.04 -3.43 10.38
N LYS A 57 -16.83 -2.15 10.07
CA LYS A 57 -16.86 -1.63 8.70
C LYS A 57 -15.58 -0.89 8.38
N ILE A 58 -15.01 -1.14 7.20
CA ILE A 58 -13.93 -0.34 6.65
C ILE A 58 -14.54 0.71 5.72
N ILE A 59 -14.34 1.99 6.03
CA ILE A 59 -14.92 3.11 5.26
C ILE A 59 -13.90 3.56 4.22
N TRP A 60 -13.86 2.86 3.08
CA TRP A 60 -12.92 3.11 2.00
C TRP A 60 -13.01 4.53 1.41
N ASP A 61 -14.20 5.10 1.35
CA ASP A 61 -14.40 6.44 0.78
C ASP A 61 -13.67 7.55 1.57
N LYS A 62 -13.32 7.28 2.83
CA LYS A 62 -12.55 8.17 3.71
C LYS A 62 -11.11 7.69 3.93
N ALA A 63 -10.72 6.56 3.35
CA ALA A 63 -9.38 6.03 3.45
C ALA A 63 -8.46 6.73 2.45
N TYR A 64 -7.23 7.00 2.86
CA TYR A 64 -6.24 7.67 2.03
C TYR A 64 -4.82 7.25 2.42
N ILE A 65 -3.90 7.41 1.48
CA ILE A 65 -2.47 7.25 1.68
C ILE A 65 -1.82 8.64 1.64
N VAL A 66 -0.76 8.85 2.40
CA VAL A 66 0.11 10.01 2.29
C VAL A 66 1.48 9.55 1.83
N VAL A 67 1.93 10.04 0.69
CA VAL A 67 3.23 9.72 0.08
C VAL A 67 3.98 11.04 -0.06
N GLN A 68 5.18 11.16 0.54
CA GLN A 68 6.00 12.38 0.48
C GLN A 68 5.29 13.69 0.88
N GLY A 69 4.19 13.60 1.66
CA GLY A 69 3.39 14.75 2.08
C GLY A 69 2.09 14.94 1.30
N ASP A 70 1.98 14.34 0.11
CA ASP A 70 0.78 14.39 -0.72
C ASP A 70 -0.21 13.30 -0.34
N SER A 71 -1.47 13.69 -0.15
CA SER A 71 -2.56 12.78 0.21
C SER A 71 -3.30 12.32 -1.02
N SER A 72 -3.46 11.01 -1.17
CA SER A 72 -4.22 10.38 -2.24
C SER A 72 -5.30 9.45 -1.69
N LYS A 73 -6.54 9.58 -2.20
CA LYS A 73 -7.61 8.61 -1.90
C LYS A 73 -7.13 7.20 -2.29
N VAL A 74 -7.58 6.18 -1.56
CA VAL A 74 -7.34 4.79 -1.98
C VAL A 74 -8.62 4.12 -2.44
N ILE A 75 -8.50 3.23 -3.43
CA ILE A 75 -9.59 2.35 -3.85
C ILE A 75 -9.21 0.88 -3.58
N PRO A 76 -10.14 0.06 -3.07
CA PRO A 76 -9.92 -1.36 -2.88
C PRO A 76 -10.00 -2.11 -4.21
N SER A 77 -9.47 -3.33 -4.25
CA SER A 77 -9.43 -4.21 -5.43
C SER A 77 -10.80 -4.56 -6.03
N THR A 78 -11.89 -4.30 -5.32
CA THR A 78 -13.27 -4.49 -5.81
C THR A 78 -13.76 -3.35 -6.70
N VAL A 79 -13.02 -2.24 -6.78
CA VAL A 79 -13.36 -1.06 -7.60
C VAL A 79 -12.53 -1.06 -8.87
N SER A 80 -13.20 -0.99 -10.03
CA SER A 80 -12.52 -0.76 -11.31
C SER A 80 -11.86 0.62 -11.33
N PHE A 81 -10.68 0.72 -11.95
CA PHE A 81 -9.96 1.98 -12.10
C PHE A 81 -10.74 3.05 -12.88
N GLU A 82 -11.63 2.63 -13.79
CA GLU A 82 -12.56 3.54 -14.49
C GLU A 82 -13.52 4.26 -13.53
N ASN A 83 -13.78 3.65 -12.38
CA ASN A 83 -14.71 4.14 -11.35
C ASN A 83 -13.96 4.73 -10.14
N LYS A 84 -12.66 5.02 -10.26
CA LYS A 84 -11.82 5.47 -9.14
C LYS A 84 -12.31 6.73 -8.44
N ASP A 85 -13.04 7.58 -9.17
CA ASP A 85 -13.58 8.85 -8.69
C ASP A 85 -15.01 8.74 -8.13
N LEU A 86 -15.64 7.56 -8.22
CA LEU A 86 -16.97 7.31 -7.67
C LEU A 86 -16.91 7.00 -6.16
N PRO A 87 -18.04 7.16 -5.43
CA PRO A 87 -18.14 6.72 -4.04
C PRO A 87 -17.85 5.23 -3.90
N VAL A 88 -17.00 4.88 -2.93
CA VAL A 88 -16.60 3.49 -2.69
C VAL A 88 -17.45 2.88 -1.58
N PRO A 89 -18.14 1.75 -1.81
CA PRO A 89 -18.92 1.09 -0.76
C PRO A 89 -18.01 0.64 0.39
N HIS A 90 -18.50 0.69 1.62
CA HIS A 90 -17.76 0.15 2.75
C HIS A 90 -17.70 -1.38 2.68
N SER A 91 -16.62 -1.97 3.21
CA SER A 91 -16.56 -3.41 3.46
C SER A 91 -17.03 -3.70 4.88
N GLU A 92 -17.99 -4.60 5.03
CA GLU A 92 -18.47 -5.06 6.34
C GLU A 92 -17.89 -6.45 6.64
N MET A 93 -17.36 -6.61 7.85
CA MET A 93 -16.78 -7.87 8.35
C MET A 93 -17.53 -8.30 9.61
N ARG A 94 -18.10 -9.50 9.60
CA ARG A 94 -18.66 -10.13 10.81
C ARG A 94 -17.55 -10.51 11.79
N ALA A 95 -17.92 -10.80 13.04
CA ALA A 95 -16.98 -11.31 14.04
C ALA A 95 -16.21 -12.54 13.50
N GLY A 96 -14.89 -12.55 13.63
CA GLY A 96 -14.00 -13.61 13.14
C GLY A 96 -13.77 -13.63 11.63
N GLN A 97 -14.42 -12.77 10.85
CA GLN A 97 -14.26 -12.74 9.40
C GLN A 97 -12.92 -12.09 9.01
N ALA A 98 -12.27 -12.67 7.99
CA ALA A 98 -11.15 -12.06 7.29
C ALA A 98 -11.60 -11.33 6.02
N LEU A 99 -10.99 -10.18 5.74
CA LEU A 99 -11.09 -9.46 4.49
C LEU A 99 -9.69 -9.34 3.89
N GLU A 100 -9.53 -9.90 2.70
CA GLU A 100 -8.28 -9.91 1.96
C GLU A 100 -8.46 -9.14 0.66
N GLY A 101 -7.41 -8.47 0.21
CA GLY A 101 -7.42 -7.69 -1.02
C GLY A 101 -6.21 -6.79 -1.15
N PHE A 102 -6.35 -5.76 -1.97
CA PHE A 102 -5.35 -4.71 -2.09
C PHE A 102 -6.01 -3.35 -2.23
N ILE A 103 -5.24 -2.31 -1.92
CA ILE A 103 -5.61 -0.92 -2.18
C ILE A 103 -4.63 -0.27 -3.14
N THR A 104 -5.14 0.61 -4.00
CA THR A 104 -4.33 1.41 -4.92
C THR A 104 -4.61 2.90 -4.70
N PRO A 105 -3.58 3.74 -4.54
CA PRO A 105 -3.74 5.20 -4.50
C PRO A 105 -4.25 5.77 -5.83
N VAL A 106 -5.29 6.59 -5.79
CA VAL A 106 -6.00 7.09 -6.98
C VAL A 106 -5.12 7.96 -7.88
N ASP A 107 -4.26 8.80 -7.30
CA ASP A 107 -3.40 9.72 -8.07
C ASP A 107 -2.28 9.00 -8.83
N TYR A 108 -2.04 7.75 -8.48
CA TYR A 108 -1.07 6.87 -9.14
C TYR A 108 -1.73 5.98 -10.19
N ILE A 109 -3.01 6.19 -10.49
CA ILE A 109 -3.74 5.54 -11.58
C ILE A 109 -3.79 6.50 -12.78
N LYS A 110 -3.20 6.10 -13.89
CA LYS A 110 -3.12 6.91 -15.11
C LYS A 110 -3.88 6.25 -16.24
N ASN A 111 -4.52 7.06 -17.07
CA ASN A 111 -5.08 6.60 -18.33
C ASN A 111 -3.99 6.67 -19.42
N ASN A 112 -3.69 5.52 -20.03
CA ASN A 112 -2.80 5.41 -21.17
C ASN A 112 -3.62 5.07 -22.43
N GLY A 113 -4.33 6.06 -22.94
CA GLY A 113 -5.24 5.95 -24.09
C GLY A 113 -6.55 5.22 -23.74
N ASN A 114 -6.55 3.90 -23.91
CA ASN A 114 -7.74 3.05 -23.71
C ASN A 114 -7.64 2.14 -22.49
N LYS A 115 -6.61 2.31 -21.66
CA LYS A 115 -6.35 1.45 -20.49
C LYS A 115 -5.96 2.29 -19.29
N TRP A 116 -6.60 2.00 -18.18
CA TRP A 116 -6.18 2.51 -16.88
C TRP A 116 -5.10 1.61 -16.29
N LEU A 117 -4.01 2.21 -15.84
CA LEU A 117 -2.85 1.53 -15.29
C LEU A 117 -2.45 2.19 -13.98
N ALA A 118 -2.14 1.38 -12.96
CA ALA A 118 -1.49 1.87 -11.76
C ALA A 118 0.03 2.03 -12.03
N THR A 119 0.62 3.01 -11.37
CA THR A 119 2.05 3.35 -11.46
C THR A 119 2.66 3.36 -10.07
N ASP A 120 3.98 3.29 -10.01
CA ASP A 120 4.68 3.17 -8.73
C ASP A 120 4.46 4.42 -7.88
N PHE A 121 4.05 4.23 -6.63
CA PHE A 121 3.91 5.31 -5.66
C PHE A 121 5.10 5.45 -4.72
N TYR A 122 6.14 4.65 -4.91
CA TYR A 122 7.46 4.86 -4.34
C TYR A 122 8.52 4.29 -5.30
N PRO A 123 9.79 4.70 -5.17
CA PRO A 123 10.81 4.43 -6.19
C PRO A 123 11.12 2.94 -6.34
N GLU A 124 11.07 2.40 -7.56
CA GLU A 124 11.51 1.03 -7.86
C GLU A 124 12.90 0.98 -8.50
N HIS A 125 13.29 2.01 -9.27
CA HIS A 125 14.50 2.00 -10.09
C HIS A 125 15.31 3.29 -9.99
N ASP A 126 16.64 3.17 -10.09
CA ASP A 126 17.55 4.34 -10.09
C ASP A 126 17.74 4.98 -11.47
N GLN A 127 17.27 4.34 -12.55
CA GLN A 127 17.42 4.83 -13.92
C GLN A 127 18.89 5.06 -14.33
N SER A 128 19.83 4.29 -13.76
CA SER A 128 21.28 4.50 -13.92
C SER A 128 21.78 5.88 -13.46
N ASN A 129 21.03 6.55 -12.59
CA ASN A 129 21.41 7.84 -12.02
C ASN A 129 21.93 7.64 -10.59
N SER A 130 23.12 8.18 -10.30
CA SER A 130 23.76 8.06 -8.98
C SER A 130 23.02 8.83 -7.88
N GLU A 131 22.46 10.01 -8.18
CA GLU A 131 21.65 10.77 -7.22
C GLU A 131 20.39 9.99 -6.84
N ASN A 132 19.75 9.32 -7.81
CA ASN A 132 18.63 8.42 -7.55
C ASN A 132 19.05 7.22 -6.71
N THR A 133 20.25 6.67 -6.95
CA THR A 133 20.79 5.57 -6.14
C THR A 133 20.95 6.00 -4.69
N ASP A 134 21.62 7.13 -4.45
CA ASP A 134 21.87 7.64 -3.10
C ASP A 134 20.56 7.98 -2.38
N TRP A 135 19.62 8.58 -3.10
CA TRP A 135 18.30 8.88 -2.57
C TRP A 135 17.53 7.61 -2.17
N ILE A 136 17.46 6.61 -3.06
CA ILE A 136 16.78 5.34 -2.81
C ILE A 136 17.39 4.62 -1.62
N MET A 137 18.73 4.50 -1.58
CA MET A 137 19.43 3.87 -0.46
C MET A 137 19.22 4.64 0.85
N GLY A 138 19.09 5.97 0.77
CA GLY A 138 18.74 6.85 1.89
C GLY A 138 17.33 6.65 2.45
N LEU A 139 16.45 5.91 1.78
CA LEU A 139 15.11 5.61 2.31
C LEU A 139 15.13 4.57 3.44
N LEU A 140 16.26 3.89 3.70
CA LEU A 140 16.33 2.84 4.71
C LEU A 140 16.03 3.40 6.09
N GLY A 141 15.01 2.85 6.76
CA GLY A 141 14.58 3.35 8.06
C GLY A 141 13.77 4.66 8.02
N VAL A 142 13.52 5.23 6.83
CA VAL A 142 12.76 6.48 6.64
C VAL A 142 11.30 6.16 6.30
N ASP A 143 10.37 6.95 6.84
CA ASP A 143 8.94 6.82 6.53
C ASP A 143 8.69 7.14 5.05
N ILE A 144 8.32 6.14 4.25
CA ILE A 144 8.03 6.33 2.81
C ILE A 144 6.59 6.79 2.62
N PHE A 145 5.63 6.14 3.29
CA PHE A 145 4.22 6.49 3.17
C PHE A 145 3.42 6.12 4.42
N LYS A 146 2.22 6.70 4.54
CA LYS A 146 1.30 6.47 5.66
C LYS A 146 -0.08 6.09 5.12
N LEU A 147 -0.66 5.00 5.60
CA LEU A 147 -2.06 4.64 5.32
C LEU A 147 -2.94 5.10 6.49
N TYR A 148 -4.03 5.81 6.16
CA TYR A 148 -5.08 6.18 7.09
C TYR A 148 -6.34 5.39 6.76
N LEU A 149 -6.72 4.50 7.66
CA LEU A 149 -7.81 3.54 7.48
C LEU A 149 -8.92 3.79 8.50
N PRO A 150 -10.05 4.40 8.09
CA PRO A 150 -11.19 4.58 8.97
C PRO A 150 -11.95 3.26 9.15
N VAL A 151 -12.08 2.84 10.40
CA VAL A 151 -12.82 1.64 10.79
C VAL A 151 -13.95 2.05 11.72
N ALA A 152 -15.18 1.64 11.38
CA ALA A 152 -16.34 1.81 12.23
C ALA A 152 -16.66 0.53 13.00
N SER A 153 -16.86 0.67 14.31
CA SER A 153 -17.25 -0.39 15.22
C SER A 153 -18.13 0.20 16.33
N ASN A 154 -19.22 -0.49 16.69
CA ASN A 154 -20.15 -0.06 17.74
C ASN A 154 -20.63 1.39 17.62
N GLY A 155 -20.94 1.83 16.40
CA GLY A 155 -21.44 3.18 16.10
C GLY A 155 -20.39 4.30 16.16
N LYS A 156 -19.12 3.99 16.45
CA LYS A 156 -18.01 4.95 16.42
C LYS A 156 -17.09 4.66 15.25
N THR A 157 -16.56 5.71 14.63
CA THR A 157 -15.52 5.61 13.59
C THR A 157 -14.20 6.10 14.17
N GLU A 158 -13.16 5.28 14.05
CA GLU A 158 -11.80 5.63 14.42
C GLU A 158 -10.89 5.53 13.19
N ILE A 159 -9.91 6.44 13.06
CA ILE A 159 -8.95 6.43 11.97
C ILE A 159 -7.66 5.80 12.46
N TYR A 160 -7.33 4.64 11.92
CA TYR A 160 -6.08 3.94 12.20
C TYR A 160 -5.00 4.41 11.23
N LYS A 161 -3.82 4.72 11.76
CA LYS A 161 -2.67 5.17 10.97
C LYS A 161 -1.61 4.07 10.96
N PHE A 162 -1.08 3.77 9.78
CA PHE A 162 0.02 2.83 9.57
C PHE A 162 1.14 3.51 8.80
N THR A 163 2.31 3.61 9.41
CA THR A 163 3.48 4.31 8.87
C THR A 163 4.49 3.31 8.35
N PHE A 164 4.71 3.27 7.04
CA PHE A 164 5.54 2.28 6.38
C PHE A 164 6.96 2.79 6.13
N TYR A 165 7.93 1.96 6.44
CA TYR A 165 9.34 2.24 6.21
C TYR A 165 10.08 0.95 5.80
N PRO A 166 11.08 1.02 4.92
CA PRO A 166 11.87 -0.13 4.54
C PRO A 166 12.88 -0.45 5.64
N VAL A 167 12.96 -1.73 5.98
CA VAL A 167 13.92 -2.28 6.95
C VAL A 167 15.07 -3.01 6.26
N GLU A 168 14.84 -3.47 5.04
CA GLU A 168 15.86 -4.06 4.17
C GLU A 168 15.59 -3.63 2.72
N MET A 169 16.67 -3.55 1.93
CA MET A 169 16.61 -3.31 0.49
C MET A 169 17.56 -4.26 -0.22
N GLU A 170 17.07 -4.88 -1.29
CA GLU A 170 17.85 -5.72 -2.19
C GLU A 170 17.99 -4.98 -3.53
N LYS A 171 19.23 -4.64 -3.88
CA LYS A 171 19.58 -4.03 -5.17
C LYS A 171 19.90 -5.13 -6.18
N SER A 172 19.21 -5.15 -7.30
CA SER A 172 19.43 -6.10 -8.40
C SER A 172 19.75 -5.36 -9.69
N ALA A 173 20.71 -5.86 -10.47
CA ALA A 173 20.94 -5.35 -11.83
C ALA A 173 19.80 -5.79 -12.75
N THR A 174 19.35 -4.90 -13.64
CA THR A 174 18.40 -5.28 -14.69
C THR A 174 19.13 -6.06 -15.77
N SER A 175 19.20 -7.39 -15.67
CA SER A 175 19.51 -8.24 -16.83
C SER A 175 18.22 -8.51 -17.59
N LEU A 176 17.98 -7.80 -18.69
CA LEU A 176 16.91 -8.13 -19.63
C LEU A 176 17.28 -9.43 -20.35
N GLU A 177 16.74 -10.57 -19.90
CA GLU A 177 16.32 -11.57 -20.87
C GLU A 177 14.87 -11.24 -21.25
N PRO A 178 14.56 -11.08 -22.56
CA PRO A 178 13.19 -10.93 -23.00
C PRO A 178 12.44 -12.21 -22.63
N LYS A 179 11.35 -12.09 -21.86
CA LYS A 179 10.37 -13.17 -21.76
C LYS A 179 9.84 -13.44 -23.18
N GLN A 180 10.20 -14.60 -23.73
CA GLN A 180 9.62 -15.17 -24.95
C GLN A 180 8.14 -15.47 -24.74
#